data_AF-A0A3D5V2D8-F1
#
_entry.id   AF-A0A3D5V2D8-F1
#
_cell.length_a   1.000
_cell.length_b   1.000
_cell.length_c   1.000
_cell.angle_alpha   90.00
_cell.angle_beta   90.00
_cell.angle_gamma   90.00
#
_symmetry.space_group_name_H-M   'P 1'
#
loop_
_entity.id
_entity.type
_entity.pdbx_description
1 polymer ?
#
loop_
_entity_poly.entity_id
_entity_poly.type
_entity_poly.pdbx_seq_one_letter_code
_entity_poly.pdbx_strand_id
1 'polypeptide(L)'
;GGPNGAAIGPDGACYVCNDGGFEFHEVDGALVPGDAPADYSGGRIERVDLKTGEFKVLYKECNGIPLNGPNDIVFDSQGGFWFTDLGKGRGRTQDRGGLYYAKIDGSMIKEVVFPITTPNGVGLSPDEKTVYVSDTIP
;
A
#
# COMPACT_ATOMS: atom_id res chain seq x y z
N GLY A 1 8.76 1.38 10.32
CA GLY A 1 7.65 1.48 9.35
C GLY A 1 7.92 2.63 8.39
N GLY A 2 7.33 2.61 7.20
CA GLY A 2 7.48 3.64 6.16
C GLY A 2 6.11 4.05 5.61
N PRO A 3 5.53 5.18 6.05
CA PRO A 3 4.28 5.67 5.47
C PRO A 3 4.54 6.13 4.03
N ASN A 4 3.69 5.71 3.11
CA ASN A 4 3.80 6.01 1.69
C ASN A 4 2.54 6.76 1.22
N GLY A 5 1.67 6.14 0.42
CA GLY A 5 0.40 6.71 0.02
C GLY A 5 -0.57 6.86 1.20
N ALA A 6 -1.38 7.92 1.14
CA ALA A 6 -2.44 8.17 2.12
C ALA A 6 -3.66 8.83 1.49
N ALA A 7 -4.86 8.48 1.96
CA ALA A 7 -6.11 9.07 1.49
C ALA A 7 -7.11 9.27 2.63
N ILE A 8 -7.95 10.31 2.52
CA ILE A 8 -9.04 10.55 3.46
C ILE A 8 -10.22 9.66 3.11
N GLY A 9 -10.63 8.81 4.05
CA GLY A 9 -11.78 7.96 3.91
C GLY A 9 -13.11 8.70 4.10
N PRO A 10 -14.25 8.06 3.78
CA PRO A 10 -15.57 8.67 3.90
C PRO A 10 -15.98 8.97 5.35
N ASP A 11 -15.30 8.37 6.33
CA ASP A 11 -15.49 8.63 7.76
C ASP A 11 -14.61 9.79 8.28
N GLY A 12 -13.83 10.44 7.40
CA GLY A 12 -12.94 11.55 7.72
C GLY A 12 -11.61 11.14 8.36
N ALA A 13 -11.32 9.84 8.49
CA ALA A 13 -10.01 9.37 8.92
C ALA A 13 -9.02 9.31 7.75
N CYS A 14 -7.72 9.36 8.06
CA CYS A 14 -6.66 9.16 7.08
C CYS A 14 -6.25 7.68 7.04
N TYR A 15 -6.23 7.09 5.85
CA TYR A 15 -5.81 5.71 5.62
C TYR A 15 -4.42 5.73 4.99
N VAL A 16 -3.47 5.08 5.64
CA VAL A 16 -2.05 5.12 5.29
C VAL A 16 -1.60 3.73 4.85
N CYS A 17 -1.02 3.67 3.66
CA CYS A 17 -0.22 2.55 3.21
C CYS A 17 1.13 2.62 3.90
N ASN A 18 1.40 1.69 4.82
CA ASN A 18 2.69 1.59 5.48
C ASN A 18 3.48 0.43 4.88
N ASP A 19 4.53 0.73 4.12
CA ASP A 19 5.33 -0.25 3.38
C ASP A 19 6.42 -0.92 4.23
N GLY A 20 6.46 -0.63 5.54
CA GLY A 20 7.45 -1.18 6.46
C GLY A 20 8.85 -0.57 6.38
N GLY A 21 9.10 0.38 5.47
CA GLY A 21 10.36 1.08 5.27
C GLY A 21 11.24 0.51 4.15
N PHE A 22 12.34 1.21 3.89
CA PHE A 22 13.39 0.84 2.94
C PHE A 22 14.78 1.13 3.52
N GLU A 23 15.78 0.34 3.13
CA GLU A 23 17.16 0.84 3.14
C GLU A 23 17.30 1.95 2.11
N PHE A 24 18.17 2.93 2.37
CA PHE A 24 18.45 4.01 1.44
C PHE A 24 19.91 3.98 1.01
N HIS A 25 20.14 4.13 -0.28
CA HIS A 25 21.48 4.22 -0.87
C HIS A 25 21.69 5.60 -1.47
N GLU A 26 22.90 6.12 -1.37
CA GLU A 26 23.27 7.36 -2.06
C GLU A 26 23.73 7.04 -3.48
N VAL A 27 23.04 7.61 -4.47
CA VAL A 27 23.37 7.51 -5.89
C VAL A 27 23.40 8.92 -6.46
N ASP A 28 24.55 9.35 -6.97
CA ASP A 28 24.76 10.70 -7.53
C ASP A 28 24.27 11.84 -6.61
N GLY A 29 24.46 11.68 -5.29
CA GLY A 29 24.05 12.66 -4.26
C GLY A 29 22.56 12.64 -3.89
N ALA A 30 21.79 11.69 -4.42
CA ALA A 30 20.39 11.46 -4.06
C ALA A 30 20.23 10.18 -3.24
N LEU A 31 19.32 10.21 -2.26
CA LEU A 31 18.89 9.01 -1.53
C LEU A 31 17.84 8.26 -2.34
N VAL A 32 18.12 7.01 -2.68
CA VAL A 32 17.25 6.12 -3.45
C VAL A 32 16.82 4.95 -2.56
N PRO A 33 15.52 4.61 -2.50
CA PRO A 33 15.05 3.45 -1.74
C PRO A 33 15.56 2.14 -2.37
N GLY A 34 16.01 1.22 -1.53
CA GLY A 34 16.52 -0.10 -1.90
C GLY A 34 15.66 -1.24 -1.36
N ASP A 35 16.31 -2.20 -0.70
CA ASP A 35 15.66 -3.39 -0.15
C ASP A 35 14.93 -3.13 1.18
N ALA A 36 14.30 -4.17 1.72
CA ALA A 36 13.80 -4.16 3.09
C ALA A 36 14.90 -3.78 4.10
N PRO A 37 14.63 -2.87 5.05
CA PRO A 37 15.59 -2.54 6.10
C PRO A 37 15.75 -3.70 7.10
N ALA A 38 16.87 -3.71 7.83
CA ALA A 38 17.15 -4.71 8.86
C ALA A 38 16.05 -4.81 9.94
N ASP A 39 15.35 -3.70 10.23
CA ASP A 39 14.22 -3.61 11.16
C ASP A 39 12.85 -3.57 10.45
N TYR A 40 12.77 -4.13 9.23
CA TYR A 40 11.56 -4.18 8.43
C TYR A 40 10.35 -4.71 9.23
N SER A 41 9.35 -3.84 9.40
CA SER A 41 8.22 -4.09 10.30
C SER A 41 7.03 -4.80 9.66
N GLY A 42 7.13 -5.16 8.37
CA GLY A 42 6.00 -5.65 7.58
C GLY A 42 5.15 -4.53 6.98
N GLY A 43 4.49 -4.85 5.86
CA GLY A 43 3.50 -4.00 5.21
C GLY A 43 2.15 -4.06 5.94
N ARG A 44 1.43 -2.93 5.96
CA ARG A 44 0.09 -2.84 6.57
C ARG A 44 -0.68 -1.62 6.12
N ILE A 45 -2.00 -1.70 6.23
CA ILE A 45 -2.91 -0.56 6.12
C ILE A 45 -3.24 -0.06 7.52
N GLU A 46 -3.05 1.23 7.75
CA GLU A 46 -3.33 1.90 9.01
C GLU A 46 -4.43 2.94 8.83
N ARG A 47 -5.36 3.00 9.79
CA ARG A 47 -6.36 4.07 9.90
C ARG A 47 -5.93 5.02 11.01
N VAL A 48 -5.89 6.31 10.71
CA VAL A 48 -5.50 7.38 11.64
C VAL A 48 -6.67 8.34 11.82
N ASP A 49 -7.13 8.49 13.06
CA ASP A 49 -8.09 9.54 13.42
C ASP A 49 -7.36 10.89 13.45
N LEU A 50 -7.72 11.80 12.55
CA LEU A 50 -7.04 13.10 12.42
C LEU A 50 -7.36 14.09 13.55
N LYS A 51 -8.42 13.85 14.33
CA LYS A 51 -8.77 14.69 15.47
C LYS A 51 -8.02 14.29 16.73
N THR A 52 -7.79 12.99 16.92
CA THR A 52 -7.15 12.45 18.14
C THR A 52 -5.70 12.04 17.94
N GLY A 53 -5.28 11.76 16.70
CA GLY A 53 -3.98 11.15 16.38
C GLY A 53 -3.92 9.64 16.64
N GLU A 54 -5.03 9.00 17.02
CA GLU A 54 -5.08 7.56 17.26
C GLU A 54 -4.87 6.79 15.94
N PHE A 55 -3.94 5.83 15.96
CA PHE A 55 -3.70 4.92 14.85
C PHE A 55 -4.16 3.50 15.18
N LYS A 56 -4.77 2.85 14.20
CA LYS A 56 -5.19 1.44 14.26
C LYS A 56 -4.70 0.72 13.01
N VAL A 57 -4.06 -0.42 13.20
CA VAL A 57 -3.76 -1.32 12.08
C VAL A 57 -5.05 -2.01 11.63
N LEU A 58 -5.39 -1.85 10.35
CA LEU A 58 -6.61 -2.41 9.76
C LEU A 58 -6.34 -3.74 9.06
N TYR A 59 -5.26 -3.81 8.28
CA TYR A 59 -4.87 -5.02 7.54
C TYR A 59 -3.35 -5.24 7.61
N LYS A 60 -2.95 -6.50 7.81
CA LYS A 60 -1.55 -6.97 7.68
C LYS A 60 -1.38 -8.09 6.66
N GLU A 61 -2.49 -8.72 6.26
CA GLU A 61 -2.51 -9.85 5.33
C GLU A 61 -3.82 -9.87 4.55
N CYS A 62 -3.83 -10.60 3.45
CA CYS A 62 -5.00 -10.98 2.69
C CYS A 62 -4.99 -12.51 2.51
N ASN A 63 -6.01 -13.20 3.03
CA ASN A 63 -6.13 -14.67 2.96
C ASN A 63 -4.89 -15.43 3.47
N GLY A 64 -4.30 -15.00 4.59
CA GLY A 64 -3.09 -15.61 5.16
C GLY A 64 -1.77 -15.23 4.47
N ILE A 65 -1.81 -14.39 3.43
CA ILE A 65 -0.62 -13.87 2.74
C ILE A 65 -0.30 -12.47 3.26
N PRO A 66 0.90 -12.22 3.83
CA PRO A 66 1.27 -10.91 4.35
C PRO A 66 1.29 -9.83 3.28
N LEU A 67 0.92 -8.60 3.67
CA LEU A 67 1.22 -7.41 2.89
C LEU A 67 2.70 -7.03 3.07
N ASN A 68 3.39 -6.67 1.98
CA ASN A 68 4.85 -6.51 1.99
C ASN A 68 5.33 -5.07 1.72
N GLY A 69 4.56 -4.30 0.96
CA GLY A 69 4.88 -2.93 0.64
C GLY A 69 3.67 -2.17 0.12
N PRO A 70 2.56 -2.04 0.89
CA PRO A 70 1.47 -1.15 0.53
C PRO A 70 2.00 0.22 0.11
N ASN A 71 1.61 0.70 -1.07
CA ASN A 71 2.20 1.87 -1.69
C ASN A 71 1.17 2.99 -1.88
N ASP A 72 0.37 2.96 -2.94
CA ASP A 72 -0.66 3.98 -3.19
C ASP A 72 -2.07 3.48 -2.86
N ILE A 73 -2.97 4.44 -2.63
CA ILE A 73 -4.35 4.21 -2.19
C ILE A 73 -5.31 5.23 -2.83
N VAL A 74 -6.51 4.77 -3.22
CA VAL A 74 -7.61 5.63 -3.69
C VAL A 74 -8.95 5.10 -3.19
N PHE A 75 -9.80 5.99 -2.69
CA PHE A 75 -11.18 5.66 -2.30
C PHE A 75 -12.13 5.69 -3.49
N ASP A 76 -13.12 4.80 -3.48
CA ASP A 76 -14.24 4.84 -4.41
C ASP A 76 -15.50 5.45 -3.77
N SER A 77 -16.51 5.70 -4.60
CA SER A 77 -17.81 6.22 -4.17
C SER A 77 -18.63 5.26 -3.31
N GLN A 78 -18.27 3.98 -3.26
CA GLN A 78 -18.89 2.98 -2.38
C GLN A 78 -18.31 3.01 -0.96
N GLY A 79 -17.27 3.81 -0.74
CA GLY A 79 -16.61 3.99 0.54
C GLY A 79 -15.59 2.90 0.89
N GLY A 80 -15.27 2.03 -0.06
CA GLY A 80 -14.08 1.18 0.03
C GLY A 80 -12.89 1.85 -0.64
N PHE A 81 -11.74 1.16 -0.61
CA PHE A 81 -10.53 1.69 -1.20
C PHE A 81 -9.77 0.62 -1.96
N TRP A 82 -9.16 1.06 -3.06
CA TRP A 82 -8.16 0.34 -3.82
C TRP A 82 -6.79 0.71 -3.31
N PHE A 83 -5.88 -0.25 -3.22
CA PHE A 83 -4.49 0.03 -2.90
C PHE A 83 -3.56 -0.96 -3.60
N THR A 84 -2.34 -0.55 -3.82
CA THR A 84 -1.28 -1.42 -4.35
C THR A 84 -0.42 -1.94 -3.22
N ASP A 85 -0.02 -3.20 -3.30
CA ASP A 85 1.11 -3.74 -2.56
C ASP A 85 2.27 -3.89 -3.53
N LEU A 86 3.27 -3.01 -3.43
CA LEU A 86 4.47 -3.01 -4.28
C LEU A 86 5.29 -4.30 -4.12
N GLY A 87 5.15 -4.99 -2.99
CA GLY A 87 6.10 -6.02 -2.58
C GLY A 87 7.33 -5.43 -1.89
N LYS A 88 8.39 -6.24 -1.76
CA LYS A 88 9.65 -5.82 -1.16
C LYS A 88 10.84 -6.61 -1.73
N GLY A 89 11.95 -5.91 -1.95
CA GLY A 89 13.23 -6.51 -2.30
C GLY A 89 13.99 -7.02 -1.08
N ARG A 90 14.72 -8.13 -1.26
CA ARG A 90 15.58 -8.79 -0.25
C ARG A 90 16.79 -9.40 -0.95
N GLY A 91 17.82 -8.59 -1.19
CA GLY A 91 19.06 -8.97 -1.83
C GLY A 91 18.86 -9.52 -3.24
N ARG A 92 18.76 -10.85 -3.36
CA ARG A 92 18.60 -11.55 -4.66
C ARG A 92 17.16 -11.97 -4.96
N THR A 93 16.22 -11.65 -4.08
CA THR A 93 14.80 -11.99 -4.22
C THR A 93 13.93 -10.75 -4.11
N GLN A 94 12.79 -10.76 -4.78
CA GLN A 94 11.80 -9.69 -4.70
C GLN A 94 10.40 -10.31 -4.68
N ASP A 95 9.55 -9.81 -3.78
CA ASP A 95 8.14 -10.18 -3.74
C ASP A 95 7.44 -9.62 -5.01
N ARG A 96 6.52 -10.38 -5.60
CA ARG A 96 5.61 -9.81 -6.60
C ARG A 96 4.50 -9.05 -5.89
N GLY A 97 4.11 -7.92 -6.45
CA GLY A 97 3.02 -7.11 -5.93
C GLY A 97 1.65 -7.48 -6.48
N GLY A 98 0.64 -6.79 -5.97
CA GLY A 98 -0.74 -6.91 -6.42
C GLY A 98 -1.57 -5.65 -6.22
N LEU A 99 -2.76 -5.66 -6.82
CA LEU A 99 -3.80 -4.67 -6.60
C LEU A 99 -4.88 -5.28 -5.70
N TYR A 100 -5.24 -4.55 -4.66
CA TYR A 100 -6.18 -4.99 -3.64
C TYR A 100 -7.36 -4.02 -3.52
N TYR A 101 -8.48 -4.54 -3.03
CA TYR A 101 -9.63 -3.75 -2.63
C TYR A 101 -10.01 -4.10 -1.19
N ALA A 102 -10.33 -3.11 -0.37
CA ALA A 102 -10.65 -3.33 1.05
C ALA A 102 -11.70 -2.36 1.59
N LYS A 103 -12.29 -2.74 2.72
CA LYS A 103 -13.28 -1.95 3.46
C LYS A 103 -12.66 -1.21 4.63
N ILE A 104 -13.21 -0.05 4.96
CA ILE A 104 -12.71 0.80 6.04
C ILE A 104 -12.91 0.25 7.46
N ASP A 105 -13.82 -0.69 7.63
CA ASP A 105 -14.20 -1.27 8.91
C ASP A 105 -13.39 -2.53 9.28
N GLY A 106 -12.47 -2.97 8.41
CA GLY A 106 -11.68 -4.17 8.64
C GLY A 106 -12.39 -5.47 8.21
N SER A 107 -13.63 -5.39 7.73
CA SER A 107 -14.44 -6.59 7.47
C SER A 107 -14.04 -7.37 6.21
N MET A 108 -13.38 -6.72 5.25
CA MET A 108 -13.01 -7.36 3.98
C MET A 108 -11.78 -6.76 3.33
N ILE A 109 -10.87 -7.61 2.90
CA ILE A 109 -9.76 -7.33 1.98
C ILE A 109 -9.77 -8.40 0.90
N LYS A 110 -9.46 -8.02 -0.34
CA LYS A 110 -9.41 -8.92 -1.49
C LYS A 110 -8.24 -8.57 -2.40
N GLU A 111 -7.44 -9.58 -2.75
CA GLU A 111 -6.51 -9.51 -3.88
C GLU A 111 -7.32 -9.57 -5.17
N VAL A 112 -7.27 -8.50 -5.96
CA VAL A 112 -8.07 -8.36 -7.18
C VAL A 112 -7.23 -8.70 -8.41
N VAL A 113 -5.97 -8.26 -8.44
CA VAL A 113 -5.02 -8.56 -9.53
C VAL A 113 -3.69 -8.98 -8.93
N PHE A 114 -3.21 -10.15 -9.37
CA PHE A 114 -1.89 -10.67 -9.10
C PHE A 114 -1.47 -11.61 -10.24
N PRO A 115 -0.18 -11.64 -10.64
CA PRO A 115 0.91 -10.78 -10.17
C PRO A 115 1.02 -9.47 -10.95
N ILE A 116 1.57 -8.44 -10.29
CA ILE A 116 2.15 -7.24 -10.92
C ILE A 116 3.60 -7.12 -10.41
N THR A 117 4.56 -6.68 -11.23
CA THR A 117 5.98 -6.72 -10.85
C THR A 117 6.26 -5.77 -9.69
N THR A 118 5.90 -4.49 -9.86
CA THR A 118 6.11 -3.40 -8.89
C THR A 118 4.95 -2.40 -8.95
N PRO A 119 3.72 -2.80 -8.57
CA PRO A 119 2.57 -1.91 -8.62
C PRO A 119 2.77 -0.71 -7.68
N ASN A 120 2.34 0.45 -8.13
CA ASN A 120 2.53 1.72 -7.43
C ASN A 120 1.26 2.56 -7.56
N GLY A 121 1.24 3.58 -8.41
CA GLY A 121 0.05 4.38 -8.70
C GLY A 121 -1.23 3.58 -8.93
N VAL A 122 -2.31 3.96 -8.25
CA VAL A 122 -3.67 3.48 -8.48
C VAL A 122 -4.66 4.64 -8.56
N GLY A 123 -5.59 4.58 -9.52
CA GLY A 123 -6.59 5.61 -9.73
C GLY A 123 -7.86 5.07 -10.38
N LEU A 124 -8.95 5.84 -10.32
CA LEU A 124 -10.25 5.45 -10.86
C LEU A 124 -10.64 6.33 -12.05
N SER A 125 -11.36 5.77 -13.02
CA SER A 125 -12.07 6.57 -14.03
C SER A 125 -13.13 7.46 -13.36
N PRO A 126 -13.55 8.58 -13.99
CA PRO A 126 -14.60 9.44 -13.42
C PRO A 126 -15.93 8.75 -13.12
N ASP A 127 -16.25 7.67 -13.84
CA ASP A 127 -17.44 6.83 -13.60
C ASP A 127 -17.16 5.60 -12.73
N GLU A 128 -15.93 5.46 -12.22
CA GLU A 128 -15.41 4.37 -11.38
C GLU A 128 -15.57 2.96 -11.93
N LYS A 129 -15.85 2.82 -13.24
CA LYS A 129 -15.95 1.50 -13.89
C LYS A 129 -14.60 0.92 -14.27
N THR A 130 -13.54 1.72 -14.21
CA THR A 130 -12.18 1.31 -14.50
C THR A 130 -11.26 1.71 -13.36
N VAL A 131 -10.46 0.76 -12.90
CA VAL A 131 -9.30 1.01 -12.04
C VAL A 131 -8.03 0.97 -12.90
N TYR A 132 -7.23 2.02 -12.82
CA TYR A 132 -5.92 2.13 -13.43
C TYR A 132 -4.87 1.80 -12.38
N VAL A 133 -3.89 0.97 -12.75
CA VAL A 133 -2.74 0.64 -11.91
C VAL A 133 -1.47 0.75 -12.75
N SER A 134 -0.43 1.38 -12.21
CA SER A 134 0.88 1.46 -12.86
C SER A 134 1.83 0.40 -12.31
N ASP A 135 2.65 -0.18 -13.18
CA ASP A 135 3.83 -0.97 -12.81
C ASP A 135 5.08 -0.10 -12.96
N THR A 136 5.88 0.02 -11.89
CA THR A 136 7.01 0.96 -11.81
C THR A 136 8.17 0.54 -12.71
N ILE A 137 8.38 -0.77 -12.86
CA ILE A 137 9.49 -1.35 -13.62
C ILE A 137 8.88 -2.40 -14.58
N PRO A 138 8.98 -2.21 -15.91
CA PRO A 138 8.47 -3.16 -16.90
C PRO A 138 9.32 -4.44 -17.00
#